data_AF-A0AB33R6S5-F1
#
_entry.id   AF-A0AB33R6S5-F1
#
_cell.length_a   1.000
_cell.length_b   1.000
_cell.length_c   1.000
_cell.angle_alpha   90.00
_cell.angle_beta   90.00
_cell.angle_gamma   90.00
#
_symmetry.space_group_name_H-M   'P 1'
#
loop_
_entity.id
_entity.type
_entity.pdbx_description
1 polymer ?
#
loop_
_entity_poly.entity_id
_entity_poly.type
_entity_poly.pdbx_seq_one_letter_code
_entity_poly.pdbx_strand_id
1 'polypeptide(L)'
;MDLSTVIKKTEDLGITILFCNMPKTKGRYDSTLEKPCIYVDKSLSDIEKINIILHEKMHFTKNDQSNCLFYISSYSHHIENQAEKDRILDFMNLINEEYPIDESFNYINYMKNACVPEKYESYIKNLAKEFYLRNYRKES
;
A
#
# COMPACT_ATOMS: atom_id res chain seq x y z
N MET A 1 -1.71 12.23 6.39
CA MET A 1 -2.37 11.17 5.62
C MET A 1 -3.77 10.90 6.14
N ASP A 2 -4.75 11.11 5.28
CA ASP A 2 -6.17 10.99 5.60
C ASP A 2 -6.83 9.83 4.81
N LEU A 3 -7.65 9.03 5.50
CA LEU A 3 -8.30 7.85 4.90
C LEU A 3 -9.23 8.24 3.75
N SER A 4 -9.96 9.36 3.85
CA SER A 4 -10.90 9.79 2.81
C SER A 4 -10.18 10.13 1.50
N THR A 5 -8.96 10.68 1.59
CA THR A 5 -8.13 10.98 0.43
C THR A 5 -7.66 9.70 -0.27
N VAL A 6 -7.23 8.69 0.50
CA VAL A 6 -6.83 7.38 -0.04
C VAL A 6 -8.02 6.65 -0.69
N ILE A 7 -9.20 6.72 -0.08
CA ILE A 7 -10.44 6.17 -0.65
C ILE A 7 -10.71 6.81 -2.00
N LYS A 8 -10.78 8.14 -2.05
CA LYS A 8 -11.10 8.88 -3.28
C LYS A 8 -10.11 8.59 -4.40
N LYS A 9 -8.80 8.67 -4.13
CA LYS A 9 -7.75 8.37 -5.13
C LYS A 9 -7.88 6.94 -5.67
N THR A 10 -8.30 5.98 -4.83
CA THR A 10 -8.50 4.59 -5.24
C THR A 10 -9.79 4.41 -6.05
N GLU A 11 -10.87 5.07 -5.65
CA GLU A 11 -12.16 5.05 -6.36
C GLU A 11 -12.08 5.71 -7.74
N ASP A 12 -11.24 6.74 -7.90
CA ASP A 12 -10.95 7.37 -9.19
C ASP A 12 -10.32 6.39 -10.21
N LEU A 13 -9.76 5.26 -9.76
CA LEU A 13 -9.27 4.17 -10.63
C LEU A 13 -10.39 3.21 -11.09
N GLY A 14 -11.65 3.47 -10.68
CA GLY A 14 -12.80 2.62 -10.97
C GLY A 14 -13.01 1.47 -9.96
N ILE A 15 -12.26 1.46 -8.85
CA ILE A 15 -12.36 0.44 -7.81
C ILE A 15 -13.39 0.86 -6.76
N THR A 16 -14.34 -0.01 -6.42
CA THR A 16 -15.30 0.27 -5.33
C THR A 16 -14.73 -0.19 -3.99
N ILE A 17 -14.74 0.65 -2.96
CA ILE A 17 -14.31 0.27 -1.60
C ILE A 17 -15.53 0.01 -0.72
N LEU A 18 -15.57 -1.17 -0.08
CA LEU A 18 -16.67 -1.60 0.78
C LEU A 18 -16.16 -1.94 2.19
N PHE A 19 -16.71 -1.26 3.19
CA PHE A 19 -16.44 -1.55 4.59
C PHE A 19 -17.47 -2.54 5.14
N CYS A 20 -17.02 -3.73 5.54
CA CYS A 20 -17.90 -4.79 6.05
C CYS A 20 -17.28 -5.51 7.26
N ASN A 21 -18.04 -6.38 7.94
CA ASN A 21 -17.47 -7.23 9.00
C ASN A 21 -16.73 -8.40 8.36
N MET A 22 -15.43 -8.56 8.65
CA MET A 22 -14.60 -9.59 8.04
C MET A 22 -13.82 -10.39 9.11
N PRO A 23 -14.49 -11.30 9.85
CA PRO A 23 -13.90 -11.97 11.01
C PRO A 23 -12.70 -12.88 10.71
N LYS A 24 -12.43 -13.19 9.43
CA LYS A 24 -11.36 -14.11 9.01
C LYS A 24 -10.18 -13.43 8.33
N THR A 25 -10.39 -12.26 7.71
CA THR A 25 -9.37 -11.55 6.95
C THR A 25 -9.54 -10.05 7.14
N LYS A 26 -8.46 -9.28 7.14
CA LYS A 26 -8.53 -7.82 7.34
C LYS A 26 -9.01 -7.07 6.08
N GLY A 27 -8.75 -7.63 4.90
CA GLY A 27 -9.24 -7.14 3.62
C GLY A 27 -9.13 -8.20 2.53
N ARG A 28 -9.62 -7.87 1.33
CA ARG A 28 -9.40 -8.62 0.09
C ARG A 28 -9.80 -7.79 -1.14
N TYR A 29 -9.11 -8.00 -2.24
CA TYR A 29 -9.54 -7.63 -3.59
C TYR A 29 -10.34 -8.74 -4.28
N ASP A 30 -11.47 -8.40 -4.90
CA ASP A 30 -12.32 -9.33 -5.67
C ASP A 30 -13.15 -8.57 -6.73
N SER A 31 -13.70 -9.27 -7.72
CA SER A 31 -14.62 -8.70 -8.73
C SER A 31 -16.07 -9.03 -8.39
N THR A 32 -16.91 -8.01 -8.18
CA THR A 32 -18.34 -8.18 -7.86
C THR A 32 -19.19 -7.51 -8.92
N LEU A 33 -20.07 -8.28 -9.57
CA LEU A 33 -20.86 -7.80 -10.72
C LEU A 33 -19.97 -7.16 -11.80
N GLU A 34 -18.85 -7.82 -12.11
CA GLU A 34 -17.84 -7.36 -13.09
C GLU A 34 -17.16 -6.03 -12.75
N LYS A 35 -17.30 -5.54 -11.52
CA LYS A 35 -16.62 -4.34 -11.02
C LYS A 35 -15.53 -4.72 -10.02
N PRO A 36 -14.33 -4.11 -10.09
CA PRO A 36 -13.27 -4.32 -9.12
C PRO A 36 -13.69 -3.74 -7.77
N CYS A 37 -13.60 -4.56 -6.72
CA CYS A 37 -13.98 -4.20 -5.36
C CYS A 37 -12.85 -4.51 -4.38
N ILE A 38 -12.60 -3.58 -3.46
CA ILE A 38 -11.76 -3.81 -2.28
C ILE A 38 -12.67 -3.87 -1.06
N TYR A 39 -12.64 -5.00 -0.38
CA TYR A 39 -13.34 -5.22 0.87
C TYR A 39 -12.39 -4.97 2.04
N VAL A 40 -12.83 -4.20 3.03
CA VAL A 40 -12.02 -3.84 4.20
C VAL A 40 -12.84 -4.07 5.47
N ASP A 41 -12.22 -4.66 6.50
CA ASP A 41 -12.90 -4.81 7.79
C ASP A 41 -13.18 -3.43 8.42
N LYS A 42 -14.46 -3.15 8.70
CA LYS A 42 -14.89 -1.85 9.25
C LYS A 42 -14.36 -1.57 10.66
N SER A 43 -14.01 -2.60 11.43
CA SER A 43 -13.55 -2.49 12.81
C SER A 43 -12.10 -2.01 12.95
N LEU A 44 -11.34 -1.98 11.85
CA LEU A 44 -9.94 -1.59 11.84
C LEU A 44 -9.74 -0.09 12.04
N SER A 45 -8.56 0.27 12.54
CA SER A 45 -8.13 1.67 12.60
C SER A 45 -7.96 2.27 11.19
N ASP A 46 -8.00 3.59 11.08
CA ASP A 46 -7.88 4.26 9.78
C ASP A 46 -6.54 3.97 9.10
N ILE A 47 -5.45 3.86 9.87
CA ILE A 47 -4.14 3.50 9.32
C ILE A 47 -4.09 2.07 8.79
N GLU A 48 -4.74 1.13 9.48
CA GLU A 48 -4.86 -0.25 8.99
C GLU A 48 -5.72 -0.31 7.72
N LYS A 49 -6.83 0.44 7.67
CA LYS A 49 -7.68 0.56 6.47
C LYS A 49 -6.88 1.12 5.29
N ILE A 50 -6.10 2.19 5.50
CA ILE A 50 -5.22 2.76 4.47
C ILE A 50 -4.25 1.69 3.97
N ASN A 51 -3.54 1.00 4.87
CA ASN A 51 -2.57 -0.02 4.48
C ASN A 51 -3.19 -1.13 3.64
N ILE A 52 -4.38 -1.61 4.01
CA ILE A 52 -5.11 -2.63 3.27
C ILE A 52 -5.53 -2.12 1.89
N ILE A 53 -6.14 -0.93 1.82
CA ILE A 53 -6.58 -0.34 0.54
C ILE A 53 -5.38 -0.20 -0.41
N LEU A 54 -4.24 0.31 0.09
CA LEU A 54 -3.04 0.45 -0.72
C LEU A 54 -2.49 -0.89 -1.18
N HIS A 55 -2.49 -1.92 -0.33
CA HIS A 55 -2.04 -3.27 -0.65
C HIS A 55 -2.92 -3.91 -1.74
N GLU A 56 -4.24 -3.96 -1.51
CA GLU A 56 -5.20 -4.57 -2.43
C GLU A 56 -5.28 -3.83 -3.77
N LYS A 57 -5.07 -2.51 -3.77
CA LYS A 57 -4.94 -1.72 -5.00
C LYS A 57 -3.77 -2.20 -5.87
N MET A 58 -2.65 -2.63 -5.28
CA MET A 58 -1.51 -3.13 -6.06
C MET A 58 -1.85 -4.40 -6.83
N HIS A 59 -2.61 -5.32 -6.21
CA HIS A 59 -3.08 -6.52 -6.89
C HIS A 59 -3.99 -6.20 -8.09
N PHE A 60 -4.85 -5.19 -7.95
CA PHE A 60 -5.66 -4.70 -9.08
C PHE A 60 -4.80 -4.15 -10.21
N THR A 61 -3.87 -3.22 -9.92
CA THR A 61 -3.04 -2.58 -10.95
C THR A 61 -2.17 -3.58 -11.71
N LYS A 62 -1.76 -4.68 -11.07
CA LYS A 62 -0.94 -5.72 -11.68
C LYS A 62 -1.72 -6.87 -12.32
N ASN A 63 -3.05 -6.88 -12.15
CA ASN A 63 -3.92 -7.95 -12.60
C ASN A 63 -3.44 -9.35 -12.13
N ASP A 64 -2.94 -9.43 -10.88
CA ASP A 64 -2.24 -10.61 -10.36
C ASP A 64 -3.14 -11.88 -10.37
N GLN A 65 -4.45 -11.73 -10.25
CA GLN A 65 -5.43 -12.83 -10.29
C GLN A 65 -5.64 -13.45 -11.68
N SER A 66 -5.20 -12.78 -12.76
CA SER A 66 -5.29 -13.30 -14.13
C SER A 66 -4.15 -14.26 -14.50
N ASN A 67 -3.11 -14.33 -13.67
CA ASN A 67 -1.91 -15.09 -13.98
C ASN A 67 -2.07 -16.54 -13.52
N CYS A 68 -2.03 -17.49 -14.46
CA CYS A 68 -2.26 -18.92 -14.19
C CYS A 68 -1.28 -19.55 -13.18
N LEU A 69 -0.18 -18.85 -12.88
CA LEU A 69 0.84 -19.26 -11.91
C LEU A 69 0.50 -18.87 -10.46
N PHE A 70 -0.58 -18.11 -10.21
CA PHE A 70 -0.99 -17.70 -8.85
C PHE A 70 -1.16 -18.87 -7.88
N TYR A 71 -1.56 -20.05 -8.38
CA TYR A 71 -1.72 -21.27 -7.58
C TYR A 71 -0.40 -21.89 -7.11
N ILE A 72 0.75 -21.44 -7.63
CA ILE A 72 2.06 -21.90 -7.18
C ILE A 72 2.47 -21.07 -5.96
N SER A 73 2.64 -21.72 -4.81
CA SER A 73 2.91 -21.06 -3.52
C SER A 73 4.11 -20.11 -3.57
N SER A 74 5.21 -20.48 -4.20
CA SER A 74 6.39 -19.61 -4.35
C SER A 74 6.13 -18.38 -5.21
N TYR A 75 5.29 -18.51 -6.24
CA TYR A 75 4.89 -17.39 -7.10
C TYR A 75 3.93 -16.45 -6.38
N SER A 76 2.95 -17.00 -5.65
CA SER A 76 2.08 -16.23 -4.74
C SER A 76 2.91 -15.47 -3.70
N HIS A 77 3.89 -16.11 -3.04
CA HIS A 77 4.77 -15.41 -2.10
C HIS A 77 5.57 -14.27 -2.74
N HIS A 78 5.99 -14.42 -3.99
CA HIS A 78 6.66 -13.35 -4.73
C HIS A 78 5.71 -12.18 -5.02
N ILE A 79 4.48 -12.47 -5.47
CA ILE A 79 3.43 -11.47 -5.70
C ILE A 79 3.14 -10.69 -4.42
N GLU A 80 2.85 -11.38 -3.32
CA GLU A 80 2.56 -10.76 -2.01
C GLU A 80 3.73 -9.90 -1.53
N ASN A 81 4.96 -10.40 -1.67
CA ASN A 81 6.15 -9.65 -1.28
C ASN A 81 6.35 -8.39 -2.14
N GLN A 82 6.00 -8.46 -3.42
CA GLN A 82 6.09 -7.31 -4.30
C GLN A 82 4.96 -6.31 -4.05
N ALA A 83 3.72 -6.78 -3.86
CA ALA A 83 2.57 -5.95 -3.48
C ALA A 83 2.87 -5.16 -2.18
N GLU A 84 3.52 -5.81 -1.21
CA GLU A 84 3.92 -5.15 0.03
C GLU A 84 5.02 -4.09 -0.19
N LYS A 85 6.01 -4.34 -1.06
CA LYS A 85 7.01 -3.33 -1.42
C LYS A 85 6.37 -2.12 -2.12
N ASP A 86 5.43 -2.37 -3.02
CA ASP A 86 4.77 -1.30 -3.76
C ASP A 86 3.82 -0.51 -2.86
N ARG A 87 3.14 -1.17 -1.91
CA ARG A 87 2.39 -0.51 -0.83
C ARG A 87 3.28 0.42 -0.02
N ILE A 88 4.46 -0.04 0.39
CA ILE A 88 5.44 0.77 1.13
C ILE A 88 5.87 1.99 0.31
N LEU A 89 6.23 1.79 -0.96
CA LEU A 89 6.62 2.88 -1.86
C LEU A 89 5.50 3.90 -2.04
N ASP A 90 4.28 3.46 -2.29
CA ASP A 90 3.11 4.32 -2.48
C ASP A 90 2.81 5.12 -1.20
N PHE A 91 2.87 4.47 -0.03
CA PHE A 91 2.69 5.17 1.24
C PHE A 91 3.79 6.19 1.52
N MET A 92 5.05 5.88 1.19
CA MET A 92 6.15 6.86 1.28
C MET A 92 5.97 8.03 0.30
N ASN A 93 5.50 7.78 -0.93
CA ASN A 93 5.21 8.86 -1.89
C ASN A 93 4.14 9.79 -1.33
N LEU A 94 3.05 9.24 -0.78
CA LEU A 94 1.99 10.02 -0.18
C LEU A 94 2.49 10.89 0.99
N ILE A 95 3.34 10.34 1.86
CA ILE A 95 3.99 11.13 2.93
C ILE A 95 4.86 12.23 2.33
N ASN A 96 5.67 11.91 1.32
CA ASN A 96 6.58 12.85 0.67
C ASN A 96 5.87 13.99 -0.06
N GLU A 97 4.63 13.79 -0.52
CA GLU A 97 3.78 14.83 -1.10
C GLU A 97 3.33 15.85 -0.03
N GLU A 98 2.98 15.39 1.17
CA GLU A 98 2.54 16.26 2.29
C GLU A 98 3.74 16.88 3.04
N TYR A 99 4.78 16.08 3.28
CA TYR A 99 5.97 16.41 4.05
C TYR A 99 7.20 15.85 3.32
N PRO A 100 7.88 16.65 2.47
CA PRO A 100 9.04 16.20 1.72
C PRO A 100 10.08 15.54 2.62
N ILE A 101 10.48 14.33 2.26
CA ILE A 101 11.49 13.56 2.98
C ILE A 101 12.85 14.26 2.86
N ASP A 102 13.46 14.53 4.00
CA ASP A 102 14.76 15.17 4.17
C ASP A 102 15.70 14.33 5.06
N GLU A 103 16.85 14.89 5.45
CA GLU A 103 17.82 14.23 6.33
C GLU A 103 17.27 13.88 7.72
N SER A 104 16.20 14.54 8.16
CA SER A 104 15.58 14.32 9.46
C SER A 104 14.59 13.15 9.48
N PHE A 105 14.33 12.53 8.32
CA PHE A 105 13.36 11.45 8.19
C PHE A 105 13.67 10.25 9.10
N ASN A 106 12.75 9.99 10.03
CA ASN A 106 12.86 8.88 10.98
C ASN A 106 12.19 7.61 10.42
N TYR A 107 12.98 6.78 9.72
CA TYR A 107 12.48 5.54 9.13
C TYR A 107 11.95 4.52 10.16
N ILE A 108 12.46 4.53 11.40
CA ILE A 108 12.00 3.63 12.46
C ILE A 108 10.57 4.00 12.87
N ASN A 109 10.32 5.29 13.07
CA ASN A 109 8.98 5.78 13.39
C ASN A 109 8.01 5.55 12.22
N TYR A 110 8.47 5.76 10.98
CA TYR A 110 7.71 5.41 9.79
C TYR A 110 7.30 3.93 9.79
N MET A 111 8.25 3.01 9.95
CA MET A 111 7.98 1.57 9.95
C MET A 111 6.94 1.18 10.99
N LYS A 112 7.06 1.72 12.21
CA LYS A 112 6.12 1.46 13.30
C LYS A 112 4.71 1.93 12.96
N ASN A 113 4.58 3.17 12.50
CA ASN A 113 3.27 3.80 12.23
C ASN A 113 2.62 3.22 10.97
N ALA A 114 3.41 2.87 9.96
CA ALA A 114 2.97 2.25 8.72
C ALA A 114 2.76 0.73 8.84
N CYS A 115 2.94 0.17 10.04
CA CYS A 115 2.88 -1.27 10.33
C CYS A 115 3.74 -2.12 9.37
N VAL A 116 4.93 -1.63 9.02
CA VAL A 116 5.82 -2.30 8.06
C VAL A 116 6.64 -3.37 8.76
N PRO A 117 6.65 -4.62 8.27
CA PRO A 117 7.48 -5.68 8.83
C PRO A 117 8.99 -5.37 8.77
N GLU A 118 9.73 -5.78 9.80
CA GLU A 118 11.17 -5.53 9.94
C GLU A 118 12.01 -6.01 8.74
N LYS A 119 11.58 -7.09 8.08
CA LYS A 119 12.25 -7.63 6.89
C LYS A 119 12.39 -6.62 5.73
N TYR A 120 11.61 -5.52 5.73
CA TYR A 120 11.69 -4.46 4.72
C TYR A 120 12.53 -3.25 5.14
N GLU A 121 13.19 -3.26 6.30
CA GLU A 121 13.97 -2.12 6.81
C GLU A 121 15.01 -1.62 5.79
N SER A 122 15.79 -2.53 5.21
CA SER A 122 16.82 -2.18 4.22
C SER A 122 16.20 -1.53 2.97
N TYR A 123 15.04 -2.02 2.53
CA TYR A 123 14.32 -1.46 1.40
C TYR A 123 13.86 -0.01 1.68
N ILE A 124 13.32 0.24 2.88
CA ILE A 124 12.85 1.57 3.30
C ILE A 124 14.01 2.56 3.42
N LYS A 125 15.15 2.14 3.97
CA LYS A 125 16.35 2.98 4.05
C LYS A 125 16.80 3.44 2.66
N ASN A 126 16.83 2.52 1.70
CA ASN A 126 17.19 2.84 0.32
C ASN A 126 16.18 3.80 -0.32
N LEU A 127 14.88 3.53 -0.17
CA LEU A 127 13.84 4.44 -0.66
C LEU A 127 13.96 5.83 -0.05
N ALA A 128 14.10 5.94 1.27
CA ALA A 128 14.22 7.23 1.96
C ALA A 128 15.39 8.06 1.40
N LYS A 129 16.53 7.42 1.14
CA LYS A 129 17.68 8.05 0.49
C LYS A 129 17.36 8.54 -0.93
N GLU A 130 16.66 7.75 -1.73
CA GLU A 130 16.24 8.13 -3.08
C GLU A 130 15.26 9.32 -3.07
N PHE A 131 14.30 9.33 -2.14
CA PHE A 131 13.39 10.47 -1.95
C PHE A 131 14.15 11.73 -1.56
N TYR A 132 15.02 11.65 -0.55
CA TYR A 132 15.85 12.78 -0.12
C TYR A 132 16.65 13.37 -1.29
N LEU A 133 17.39 12.54 -2.03
CA LEU A 133 18.20 13.00 -3.17
C LEU A 133 17.34 13.63 -4.27
N ARG A 134 16.14 13.10 -4.52
CA ARG A 134 15.20 13.63 -5.50
C ARG A 134 14.62 14.97 -5.08
N ASN A 135 14.27 15.14 -3.80
CA ASN A 135 13.74 16.40 -3.28
C ASN A 135 14.83 17.48 -3.29
N TYR A 136 16.04 17.15 -2.82
CA TYR A 136 17.18 18.06 -2.84
C TYR A 136 17.48 18.62 -4.24
N ARG A 137 17.40 17.77 -5.28
CA ARG A 137 17.57 18.19 -6.68
C ARG A 137 16.45 19.07 -7.23
N LYS A 138 15.24 19.03 -6.66
CA LYS A 138 14.13 19.90 -7.07
C LYS A 138 14.24 21.29 -6.47
N GLU A 139 14.92 21.41 -5.34
CA GLU A 139 15.10 22.66 -4.60
C GLU A 139 16.40 23.41 -4.99
N SER A 140 17.32 22.74 -5.70
CA SER A 140 18.56 23.30 -6.27
C SER A 140 18.35 23.86 -7.68
#